data_AF-A0A2W2CWR6-F1
#
_entry.id   AF-A0A2W2CWR6-F1
#
_cell.length_a   1.000
_cell.length_b   1.000
_cell.length_c   1.000
_cell.angle_alpha   90.00
_cell.angle_beta   90.00
_cell.angle_gamma   90.00
#
_symmetry.space_group_name_H-M   'P 1'
#
loop_
_entity.id
_entity.type
_entity.pdbx_description
1 polymer ?
#
loop_
_entity_poly.entity_id
_entity_poly.type
_entity_poly.pdbx_seq_one_letter_code
_entity_poly.pdbx_strand_id
1 'polypeptide(L)' 'MDAADEGELVRRVARGDRRAFDELYRRTAPWLEVRLRRRCADPDLVAEVLQDTYLAVWRAAGSFAGAQARKCLL' A
#
# COMPACT_ATOMS: atom_id res chain seq x y z
N MET A 1 -5.82 12.03 -10.27
CA MET A 1 -4.67 11.39 -9.59
C MET A 1 -3.81 12.51 -9.05
N ASP A 2 -4.14 13.06 -7.89
CA ASP A 2 -3.23 13.96 -7.21
C ASP A 2 -2.32 13.13 -6.31
N ALA A 3 -1.04 13.05 -6.68
CA ALA A 3 -0.02 12.39 -5.85
C ALA A 3 0.05 12.99 -4.43
N ALA A 4 -0.47 14.21 -4.25
CA ALA A 4 -0.66 14.86 -2.96
C ALA A 4 -1.55 14.04 -2.00
N ASP A 5 -2.55 13.32 -2.51
CA ASP A 5 -3.47 12.50 -1.71
C ASP A 5 -2.86 11.13 -1.35
N GLU A 6 -2.29 10.41 -2.31
CA GLU A 6 -1.71 9.07 -2.07
C GLU A 6 -0.50 9.14 -1.14
N GLY A 7 0.34 10.16 -1.30
CA GLY A 7 1.47 10.38 -0.40
C GLY A 7 1.02 10.62 1.04
N GLU A 8 -0.11 11.31 1.26
CA GLU A 8 -0.67 11.50 2.59
C GLU A 8 -1.27 10.20 3.16
N LEU A 9 -1.97 9.42 2.34
CA LEU A 9 -2.46 8.10 2.74
C LEU A 9 -1.30 7.20 3.21
N VAL A 10 -0.19 7.15 2.46
CA VAL A 10 1.01 6.39 2.85
C VAL A 10 1.60 6.90 4.16
N ARG A 11 1.70 8.21 4.37
CA ARG A 11 2.19 8.79 5.64
C ARG A 11 1.29 8.44 6.83
N ARG A 12 -0.02 8.37 6.64
CA ARG A 12 -0.97 7.97 7.68
C ARG A 12 -0.91 6.47 7.96
N VAL A 13 -0.82 5.64 6.91
CA VAL A 13 -0.59 4.19 7.03
C VAL A 13 0.69 3.91 7.82
N ALA A 14 1.74 4.69 7.58
CA ALA A 14 3.02 4.57 8.29
C ALA A 14 2.91 4.81 9.81
N ARG A 15 1.86 5.52 10.25
CA ARG A 15 1.53 5.74 11.66
C ARG A 15 0.50 4.75 12.21
N GLY A 16 0.15 3.71 11.44
CA GLY A 16 -0.82 2.68 11.83
C GLY A 16 -2.28 3.07 11.56
N ASP A 17 -2.56 4.08 10.74
CA ASP A 17 -3.93 4.47 10.39
C ASP A 17 -4.58 3.45 9.45
N ARG A 18 -5.43 2.59 10.02
CA ARG A 18 -6.19 1.56 9.27
C ARG A 18 -7.14 2.16 8.24
N ARG A 19 -7.76 3.31 8.51
CA ARG A 19 -8.70 3.93 7.56
C ARG A 19 -7.97 4.47 6.33
N ALA A 20 -6.78 5.02 6.53
CA ALA A 20 -5.93 5.44 5.44
C ALA A 20 -5.46 4.25 4.59
N PHE A 21 -5.17 3.11 5.23
CA PHE A 21 -4.85 1.87 4.52
C PHE A 21 -6.02 1.34 3.70
N ASP A 22 -7.24 1.32 4.26
CA ASP A 22 -8.45 0.91 3.52
C ASP A 22 -8.72 1.80 2.32
N GLU A 23 -8.50 3.11 2.44
CA GLU A 23 -8.61 4.06 1.33
C GLU A 23 -7.53 3.83 0.26
N LEU A 24 -6.27 3.62 0.68
CA LEU A 24 -5.18 3.30 -0.22
C LEU A 24 -5.46 2.01 -0.99
N TYR A 25 -5.93 0.96 -0.30
CA TYR A 25 -6.34 -0.31 -0.90
C TYR A 25 -7.47 -0.10 -1.93
N ARG A 26 -8.55 0.58 -1.53
CA ARG A 26 -9.70 0.84 -2.43
C ARG A 26 -9.31 1.60 -3.70
N ARG A 27 -8.37 2.53 -3.62
CA ARG A 27 -7.90 3.31 -4.78
C ARG A 27 -6.99 2.51 -5.71
N THR A 28 -6.13 1.65 -5.16
CA THR A 28 -5.02 1.06 -5.91
C THR A 28 -5.26 -0.41 -6.31
N ALA A 29 -6.06 -1.16 -5.54
CA ALA A 29 -6.27 -2.59 -5.77
C ALA A 29 -6.93 -2.90 -7.13
N PRO A 30 -7.96 -2.16 -7.60
CA PRO A 30 -8.63 -2.50 -8.86
C PRO A 30 -7.70 -2.46 -10.08
N TRP A 31 -6.85 -1.44 -10.17
CA TRP A 31 -5.88 -1.33 -11.27
C TRP A 31 -4.79 -2.40 -11.17
N LEU A 32 -4.33 -2.71 -9.95
CA LEU A 32 -3.31 -3.72 -9.73
C LEU A 32 -3.84 -5.12 -10.06
N GLU A 33 -5.08 -5.43 -9.66
CA GLU A 33 -5.77 -6.67 -10.00
C GLU A 33 -5.89 -6.85 -11.51
N VAL A 34 -6.38 -5.83 -12.23
CA VAL A 34 -6.47 -5.86 -13.70
C VAL A 34 -5.10 -6.12 -14.34
N ARG A 35 -4.04 -5.52 -13.80
CA ARG A 35 -2.68 -5.72 -14.30
C ARG A 35 -2.16 -7.13 -14.00
N LEU A 36 -2.45 -7.69 -12.83
CA LEU A 36 -2.05 -9.05 -12.45
C LEU A 36 -2.80 -10.10 -13.30
N ARG A 37 -4.10 -9.91 -13.53
CA ARG A 37 -4.92 -10.80 -14.37
C ARG A 37 -4.44 -10.87 -15.83
N ARG A 38 -3.73 -9.86 -16.32
CA ARG A 38 -3.11 -9.89 -17.66
C ARG A 38 -1.88 -10.80 -17.75
N ARG A 39 -1.27 -11.16 -16.62
CA ARG A 39 -0.09 -12.03 -16.54
C ARG A 39 -0.38 -13.41 -15.97
N CYS A 40 -1.42 -13.52 -15.15
CA CYS A 40 -1.84 -14.77 -14.54
C CYS A 40 -3.37 -14.89 -14.68
N ALA A 41 -3.83 -15.98 -15.28
CA ALA A 41 -5.26 -16.25 -15.45
C ALA A 41 -5.91 -16.89 -14.22
N ASP A 42 -5.12 -17.31 -13.23
CA ASP A 42 -5.59 -17.92 -12.00
C ASP A 42 -6.08 -16.83 -11.02
N PRO A 43 -7.39 -16.74 -10.75
CA PRO A 43 -7.94 -15.72 -9.88
C PRO A 43 -7.52 -15.89 -8.41
N ASP A 44 -7.28 -17.12 -7.95
CA ASP A 44 -6.88 -17.39 -6.57
C ASP A 44 -5.45 -16.92 -6.33
N LEU A 45 -4.55 -17.20 -7.28
CA LEU A 45 -3.18 -16.71 -7.21
C LEU A 45 -3.12 -15.18 -7.29
N VAL A 46 -3.98 -14.55 -8.09
CA VAL A 46 -4.07 -13.07 -8.15
C VAL A 46 -4.52 -12.49 -6.80
N ALA A 47 -5.49 -13.12 -6.14
CA ALA A 47 -5.96 -12.69 -4.82
C ALA A 47 -4.87 -12.84 -3.74
N GLU A 48 -4.13 -13.95 -3.76
CA GLU A 48 -2.99 -14.19 -2.85
C GLU A 48 -1.90 -13.13 -3.03
N VAL A 49 -1.48 -12.86 -4.27
CA VAL A 49 -0.46 -11.84 -4.57
C VAL A 49 -0.92 -10.44 -4.16
N LEU A 50 -2.20 -10.11 -4.36
CA LEU A 50 -2.77 -8.84 -3.88
C LEU A 50 -2.65 -8.76 -2.36
N GLN A 51 -3.09 -9.79 -1.65
CA GLN A 51 -3.02 -9.83 -0.19
C GLN A 51 -1.60 -9.65 0.32
N ASP A 52 -0.64 -10.40 -0.22
CA ASP A 52 0.78 -10.31 0.15
C ASP A 52 1.36 -8.94 -0.14
N THR A 53 1.01 -8.34 -1.27
CA THR A 53 1.45 -6.99 -1.64
C THR A 53 0.99 -5.97 -0.61
N TYR A 54 -0.29 -5.96 -0.24
CA TYR A 54 -0.82 -5.00 0.72
C TYR A 54 -0.36 -5.28 2.15
N LEU A 55 -0.16 -6.55 2.52
CA LEU A 55 0.45 -6.92 3.79
C LEU A 55 1.90 -6.41 3.88
N ALA A 56 2.66 -6.51 2.79
CA ALA A 56 4.01 -5.96 2.71
C ALA A 56 3.99 -4.42 2.83
N VAL A 57 3.05 -3.74 2.16
CA VAL A 57 2.85 -2.28 2.29
C VAL A 57 2.57 -1.89 3.74
N TRP A 58 1.65 -2.58 4.42
CA TRP A 58 1.34 -2.31 5.83
C TRP A 58 2.56 -2.45 6.74
N ARG A 59 3.31 -3.56 6.59
CA ARG A 59 4.54 -3.81 7.37
C ARG A 59 5.62 -2.78 7.09
N ALA A 60 5.85 -2.45 5.82
CA ALA A 60 6.88 -1.51 5.39
C ALA A 60 6.57 -0.06 5.79
N ALA A 61 5.30 0.33 5.81
CA ALA A 61 4.90 1.68 6.20
C ALA A 61 5.33 2.01 7.64
N GLY A 62 5.19 1.06 8.57
CA GLY A 62 5.71 1.23 9.94
C GLY A 62 7.23 1.46 9.99
N SER A 63 7.99 0.76 9.14
CA SER A 63 9.45 0.97 9.00
C SER A 63 9.79 2.31 8.33
N PHE A 64 8.94 2.80 7.43
CA PHE A 64 9.11 4.08 6.74
C PHE A 64 8.89 5.29 7.67
N ALA A 65 7.92 5.23 8.59
CA ALA A 65 7.77 6.21 9.66
C ALA A 65 9.03 6.27 10.54
N GLY A 66 9.58 5.11 10.89
CA GLY A 66 10.84 5.01 11.60
C GLY A 66 11.99 5.65 10.82
N ALA A 67 12.11 5.41 9.52
CA ALA A 67 13.16 5.97 8.65
C ALA A 67 13.08 7.49 8.46
N GLN A 68 11.87 8.04 8.38
CA GLN A 68 11.66 9.47 8.25
C GLN A 68 11.93 10.21 9.57
N ALA A 69 11.59 9.61 10.72
CA ALA A 69 11.89 10.16 12.04
C ALA A 69 13.41 10.31 12.28
N ARG A 70 14.23 9.33 11.85
CA ARG A 70 15.71 9.42 11.95
C ARG A 70 16.29 10.54 11.07
N LYS A 71 15.62 10.87 9.97
CA LYS A 71 16.08 11.88 9.00
C LYS A 71 15.80 13.32 9.45
N CYS A 72 14.91 13.54 10.43
CA CYS A 72 14.72 14.84 11.09
C CYS A 72 15.58 15.01 12.36
N LEU A 73 16.32 13.99 12.77
CA LEU A 73 17.20 13.99 13.95
C LEU A 73 18.69 14.12 13.58
N LEU A 74 19.00 14.39 12.32
CA LEU A 74 20.35 14.65 11.78
C LEU A 74 20.39 15.99 11.05
#